data_AF-A0A1D8PP27-F1
#
_entry.id   AF-A0A1D8PP27-F1
#
_cell.length_a   1.000
_cell.length_b   1.000
_cell.length_c   1.000
_cell.angle_alpha   90.00
_cell.angle_beta   90.00
_cell.angle_gamma   90.00
#
_symmetry.space_group_name_H-M   'P 1'
#
loop_
_entity.id
_entity.type
_entity.pdbx_description
1 polymer ?
#
loop_
_entity_poly.entity_id
_entity_poly.type
_entity_poly.pdbx_seq_one_letter_code
_entity_poly.pdbx_strand_id
1 'polypeptide(L)'
;MNKYSDLPDIDNEGQEVFESSDVESEIELPIETKHDPDIEISSINVEESKELFARNEIIDTTSFDFSGNLSRLNGYSVAQVEETTEEKLSRISRELEEIKLQDQTASASASASQQQVDQLLTILSELKSENNTTTNKLLRSDQLKIDSLFKHIESDTPAVASQNFNRLIDLENRLSVLESAVGGTEDITTTTSIQLTINDLSRKISIIENPEYNFDKIRQEVDKLTKELEELDLKRKVLDIDIDIDNDHDHNDDTSKTTTTITTTTITKQDKIDELYEKLPQINKYNQVAPMLLTRLKTLNSIHQEMKNNIDLSNGIDQILNDVQLDLKNWDQTIIKLNDRINDYEDNFAKNSTIVQERISDLILKVDSLSTD
;
A
#
# COMPACT_ATOMS: atom_id res chain seq x y z
N MET A 1 -0.87 -30.53 -21.94
CA MET A 1 -0.85 -31.04 -23.33
C MET A 1 -2.05 -31.92 -23.71
N ASN A 2 -2.73 -32.61 -22.78
CA ASN A 2 -3.84 -33.52 -23.14
C ASN A 2 -5.03 -32.91 -23.93
N LYS A 3 -5.20 -31.59 -23.97
CA LYS A 3 -6.26 -30.97 -24.80
C LYS A 3 -5.95 -30.99 -26.30
N TYR A 4 -4.69 -31.18 -26.69
CA TYR A 4 -4.20 -30.99 -28.05
C TYR A 4 -3.73 -32.30 -28.71
N SER A 5 -3.66 -33.39 -27.95
CA SER A 5 -3.17 -34.70 -28.41
C SER A 5 -4.05 -35.38 -29.46
N ASP A 6 -5.33 -34.99 -29.57
CA ASP A 6 -6.29 -35.57 -30.52
C ASP A 6 -6.29 -34.85 -31.89
N LEU A 7 -5.54 -33.76 -32.05
CA LEU A 7 -5.45 -33.02 -33.31
C LEU A 7 -4.25 -33.52 -34.13
N PRO A 8 -4.44 -33.94 -35.40
CA PRO A 8 -3.40 -34.60 -36.19
C PRO A 8 -2.28 -33.67 -36.74
N ASP A 9 -2.33 -32.37 -36.47
CA ASP A 9 -1.39 -31.37 -37.01
C ASP A 9 -0.71 -30.51 -35.92
N ILE A 10 -0.70 -30.96 -34.66
CA ILE A 10 0.02 -30.26 -33.58
C ILE A 10 1.38 -30.92 -33.39
N ASP A 11 2.42 -30.19 -33.81
CA ASP A 11 3.80 -30.57 -33.56
C ASP A 11 4.11 -30.40 -32.06
N ASN A 12 4.25 -31.52 -31.35
CA ASN A 12 4.59 -31.56 -29.93
C ASN A 12 6.11 -31.63 -29.68
N GLU A 13 6.91 -31.84 -30.73
CA GLU A 13 8.37 -31.95 -30.63
C GLU A 13 9.08 -30.68 -31.14
N GLY A 14 8.36 -29.84 -31.89
CA GLY A 14 8.83 -28.54 -32.35
C GLY A 14 9.14 -27.58 -31.19
N GLN A 15 10.22 -26.83 -31.35
CA GLN A 15 10.58 -25.73 -30.46
C GLN A 15 9.41 -24.73 -30.39
N GLU A 16 8.82 -24.55 -29.20
CA GLU A 16 7.63 -23.68 -29.02
C GLU A 16 7.94 -22.20 -29.29
N VAL A 17 9.17 -21.76 -28.99
CA VAL A 17 9.60 -20.37 -29.12
C VAL A 17 10.91 -20.30 -29.90
N PHE A 18 10.87 -19.67 -31.08
CA PHE A 18 12.05 -19.31 -31.86
C PHE A 18 12.39 -17.86 -31.57
N GLU A 19 13.31 -17.65 -30.65
CA GLU A 19 13.81 -16.33 -30.26
C GLU A 19 15.27 -16.13 -30.69
N SER A 20 15.63 -14.89 -31.00
CA SER A 20 17.04 -14.52 -31.17
C SER A 20 17.74 -14.67 -29.81
N SER A 21 18.97 -15.18 -29.80
CA SER A 21 19.80 -15.29 -28.59
C SER A 21 19.70 -14.02 -27.75
N ASP A 22 19.34 -14.16 -26.47
CA ASP A 22 19.39 -13.06 -25.50
C ASP A 22 20.84 -12.61 -25.37
N VAL A 23 21.21 -11.59 -26.16
CA VAL A 23 22.41 -10.82 -25.93
C VAL A 23 22.01 -9.79 -24.89
N GLU A 24 22.52 -9.96 -23.66
CA GLU A 24 22.43 -8.97 -22.59
C GLU A 24 23.05 -7.66 -23.10
N SER A 25 22.22 -6.83 -23.73
CA SER A 25 22.49 -5.42 -23.93
C SER A 25 22.02 -4.70 -22.67
N GLU A 26 22.55 -5.11 -21.53
CA GLU A 26 22.63 -4.24 -20.35
C GLU A 26 23.65 -3.14 -20.68
N ILE A 27 23.23 -2.24 -21.57
CA ILE A 27 23.82 -0.91 -21.65
C ILE A 27 23.40 -0.28 -20.33
N GLU A 28 24.29 -0.32 -19.32
CA GLU A 28 24.25 0.62 -18.21
C GLU A 28 23.97 1.98 -18.84
N LEU A 29 22.74 2.46 -18.66
CA LEU A 29 22.34 3.76 -19.18
C LEU A 29 23.36 4.73 -18.60
N PRO A 30 24.10 5.49 -19.43
CA PRO A 30 24.99 6.49 -18.91
C PRO A 30 24.14 7.38 -18.02
N ILE A 31 24.40 7.37 -16.70
CA ILE A 31 23.75 8.26 -15.77
C ILE A 31 24.02 9.63 -16.34
N GLU A 32 22.97 10.26 -16.88
CA GLU A 32 23.08 11.51 -17.60
C GLU A 32 23.31 12.59 -16.54
N THR A 33 24.54 12.68 -16.03
CA THR A 33 24.97 13.85 -15.28
C THR A 33 25.17 14.96 -16.29
N LYS A 34 24.06 15.51 -16.80
CA LYS A 34 24.04 16.78 -17.52
C LYS A 34 24.35 17.89 -16.52
N HIS A 35 25.59 17.93 -16.05
CA HIS A 35 26.16 19.12 -15.47
C HIS A 35 26.63 19.99 -16.62
N ASP A 36 25.70 20.76 -17.17
CA ASP A 36 26.02 21.83 -18.10
C ASP A 36 26.67 22.96 -17.29
N PRO A 37 27.93 23.33 -17.56
CA PRO A 37 28.62 24.38 -16.80
C PRO A 37 27.93 25.75 -16.91
N ASP A 38 27.06 25.95 -17.90
CA ASP A 38 26.28 27.18 -18.08
C ASP A 38 24.95 27.17 -17.29
N ILE A 39 24.59 26.06 -16.65
CA ILE A 39 23.36 25.91 -15.86
C ILE A 39 23.72 25.75 -14.38
N GLU A 40 23.45 26.77 -13.58
CA GLU A 40 23.60 26.71 -12.13
C GLU A 40 22.50 25.81 -11.54
N ILE A 41 22.85 24.56 -11.23
CA ILE A 41 21.94 23.59 -10.58
C ILE A 41 21.99 23.84 -9.08
N SER A 42 21.21 24.79 -8.59
CA SER A 42 21.01 24.99 -7.15
C SER A 42 20.18 23.85 -6.57
N SER A 43 20.72 23.09 -5.62
CA SER A 43 19.96 22.08 -4.88
C SER A 43 18.91 22.76 -4.01
N ILE A 44 17.63 22.59 -4.33
CA ILE A 44 16.55 23.17 -3.53
C ILE A 44 16.41 22.33 -2.27
N ASN A 45 16.84 22.88 -1.13
CA ASN A 45 16.54 22.30 0.17
C ASN A 45 15.09 22.66 0.54
N VAL A 46 14.19 21.68 0.37
CA VAL A 46 12.75 21.86 0.61
C VAL A 46 12.46 22.19 2.07
N GLU A 47 13.22 21.63 3.02
CA GLU A 47 12.95 21.86 4.45
C GLU A 47 13.36 23.29 4.87
N GLU A 48 14.54 23.75 4.43
CA GLU A 48 14.97 25.13 4.66
C GLU A 48 14.04 26.13 3.97
N SER A 49 13.61 25.83 2.74
CA SER A 49 12.64 26.65 2.01
C SER A 49 11.30 26.71 2.76
N LYS A 50 10.84 25.58 3.30
CA LYS A 50 9.60 25.51 4.06
C LYS A 50 9.67 26.36 5.32
N GLU A 51 10.80 26.36 6.03
CA GLU A 51 10.98 27.23 7.20
C GLU A 51 10.97 28.72 6.82
N LEU A 52 11.63 29.08 5.71
CA LEU A 52 11.66 30.46 5.21
C LEU A 52 10.28 30.95 4.73
N PHE A 53 9.51 30.10 4.06
CA PHE A 53 8.21 30.47 3.49
C PHE A 53 7.03 30.23 4.43
N ALA A 54 7.16 29.44 5.49
CA ALA A 54 6.09 29.18 6.45
C ALA A 54 5.53 30.47 7.08
N ARG A 55 6.34 31.52 7.21
CA ARG A 55 5.96 32.80 7.81
C ARG A 55 5.47 33.84 6.80
N ASN A 56 5.55 33.54 5.51
CA ASN A 56 5.24 34.47 4.44
C ASN A 56 3.84 34.18 3.92
N GLU A 57 2.87 35.01 4.29
CA GLU A 57 1.53 34.93 3.71
C GLU A 57 1.49 35.75 2.41
N ILE A 58 1.03 35.11 1.33
CA ILE A 58 0.75 35.80 0.08
C ILE A 58 -0.66 36.39 0.22
N ILE A 59 -0.75 37.70 0.42
CA ILE A 59 -2.03 38.39 0.46
C ILE A 59 -2.53 38.49 -0.98
N ASP A 60 -3.44 37.60 -1.36
CA ASP A 60 -4.13 37.62 -2.63
C ASP A 60 -5.27 38.65 -2.58
N THR A 61 -5.05 39.82 -3.18
CA THR A 61 -6.17 40.69 -3.56
C THR A 61 -6.81 40.05 -4.79
N THR A 62 -7.89 39.30 -4.58
CA THR A 62 -8.65 38.52 -5.58
C THR A 62 -9.27 39.33 -6.74
N SER A 63 -8.77 40.54 -7.02
CA SER A 63 -9.06 41.34 -8.20
C SER A 63 -7.76 41.77 -8.86
N PHE A 64 -7.14 40.86 -9.62
CA PHE A 64 -6.12 41.24 -10.61
C PHE A 64 -6.80 42.02 -11.73
N ASP A 65 -6.69 43.34 -11.67
CA ASP A 65 -7.19 44.20 -12.73
C ASP A 65 -6.06 44.55 -13.71
N PHE A 66 -5.98 43.81 -14.82
CA PHE A 66 -5.06 44.10 -15.92
C PHE A 66 -5.46 45.32 -16.77
N SER A 67 -6.43 46.14 -16.35
CA SER A 67 -6.92 47.31 -17.09
C SER A 67 -5.92 48.47 -17.22
N GLY A 68 -4.69 48.33 -16.74
CA GLY A 68 -3.62 49.32 -16.92
C GLY A 68 -3.74 50.56 -16.04
N ASN A 69 -4.59 50.53 -15.00
CA ASN A 69 -4.70 51.63 -14.06
C ASN A 69 -3.54 51.64 -13.04
N LEU A 70 -2.53 52.49 -13.29
CA LEU A 70 -1.32 52.68 -12.46
C LEU A 70 -1.57 53.15 -11.01
N SER A 71 -2.81 53.48 -10.64
CA SER A 71 -3.13 53.97 -9.29
C SER A 71 -3.34 52.86 -8.24
N ARG A 72 -3.48 51.60 -8.66
CA ARG A 72 -3.44 50.44 -7.77
C ARG A 72 -2.13 49.70 -8.03
N LEU A 73 -1.30 49.52 -7.00
CA LEU A 73 -0.12 48.65 -7.10
C LEU A 73 -0.64 47.22 -7.30
N ASN A 74 -0.72 46.80 -8.56
CA ASN A 74 -1.04 45.42 -8.90
C ASN A 74 0.20 44.57 -8.57
N GLY A 75 0.07 43.67 -7.61
CA GLY A 75 1.12 42.75 -7.21
C GLY A 75 0.72 41.95 -5.97
N TYR A 76 1.37 40.82 -5.76
CA TYR A 76 1.28 40.07 -4.52
C TYR A 76 2.06 40.83 -3.44
N SER A 77 1.39 41.14 -2.33
CA SER A 77 2.04 41.67 -1.12
C SER A 77 2.40 40.49 -0.22
N VAL A 78 3.69 40.20 -0.06
CA VAL A 78 4.17 39.25 0.94
C VAL A 78 4.31 39.99 2.25
N ALA A 79 3.46 39.65 3.22
CA ALA A 79 3.59 40.14 4.59
C ALA A 79 4.11 38.99 5.47
N GLN A 80 5.11 39.29 6.31
CA GLN A 80 5.46 38.40 7.41
C GLN A 80 4.40 38.55 8.50
N VAL A 81 3.61 37.51 8.71
CA VAL A 81 2.62 37.47 9.78
C VAL A 81 3.34 37.04 11.05
N GLU A 82 3.22 37.82 12.12
CA GLU A 82 3.70 37.39 13.43
C GLU A 82 2.87 36.20 13.91
N GLU A 83 3.54 35.12 14.34
CA GLU A 83 2.90 33.90 14.83
C GLU A 83 1.78 34.22 15.82
N THR A 84 0.59 33.66 15.55
CA THR A 84 -0.52 33.72 16.52
C THR A 84 -0.11 33.01 17.80
N THR A 85 -0.70 33.37 18.95
CA THR A 85 -0.35 32.75 20.23
C THR A 85 -0.56 31.23 20.22
N GLU A 86 -1.57 30.76 19.48
CA GLU A 86 -1.86 29.33 19.31
C GLU A 86 -0.84 28.61 18.43
N GLU A 87 -0.43 29.26 17.33
CA GLU A 87 0.60 28.75 16.43
C GLU A 87 1.97 28.72 17.12
N LYS A 88 2.30 29.78 17.85
CA LYS A 88 3.52 29.85 18.68
C LYS A 88 3.54 28.74 19.73
N LEU A 89 2.42 28.48 20.41
CA LEU A 89 2.31 27.37 21.37
C LEU A 89 2.46 26.00 20.67
N SER A 90 1.95 25.85 19.45
CA SER A 90 2.07 24.61 18.68
C SER A 90 3.49 24.37 18.17
N ARG A 91 4.20 25.42 17.74
CA ARG A 91 5.62 25.33 17.40
C ARG A 91 6.46 24.96 18.62
N ILE A 92 6.26 25.65 19.75
CA ILE A 92 6.99 25.35 20.99
C ILE A 92 6.73 23.89 21.43
N SER A 93 5.49 23.41 21.30
CA SER A 93 5.16 22.00 21.54
C SER A 93 5.98 21.05 20.66
N ARG A 94 6.09 21.34 19.36
CA ARG A 94 6.84 20.52 18.41
C ARG A 94 8.35 20.58 18.67
N GLU A 95 8.91 21.75 18.91
CA GLU A 95 10.34 21.90 19.22
C GLU A 95 10.72 21.18 20.52
N LEU A 96 9.85 21.21 21.54
CA LEU A 96 10.06 20.43 22.77
C LEU A 96 10.03 18.91 22.52
N GLU A 97 9.17 18.44 21.61
CA GLU A 97 9.12 17.03 21.20
C GLU A 97 10.37 16.62 20.41
N GLU A 98 10.85 17.50 19.51
CA GLU A 98 12.08 17.30 18.76
C GLU A 98 13.31 17.22 19.68
N ILE A 99 13.45 18.13 20.64
CA ILE A 99 14.51 18.09 21.65
C ILE A 99 14.46 16.78 22.45
N LYS A 100 13.26 16.30 22.79
CA LYS A 100 13.05 15.01 23.48
C LYS A 100 13.48 13.81 22.63
N LEU A 101 13.36 13.87 21.32
CA LEU A 101 13.84 12.84 20.40
C LEU A 101 15.36 12.92 20.21
N GLN A 102 15.93 14.12 20.12
CA GLN A 102 17.38 14.34 19.99
C GLN A 102 18.14 13.81 21.22
N ASP A 103 17.66 14.09 22.43
CA ASP A 103 18.31 13.64 23.67
C ASP A 103 18.24 12.12 23.88
N GLN A 104 17.27 11.42 23.27
CA GLN A 104 17.24 9.95 23.25
C GLN A 104 18.35 9.33 22.40
N THR A 105 18.86 10.07 21.39
CA THR A 105 19.99 9.63 20.57
C THR A 105 21.35 9.97 21.19
N ALA A 106 21.41 10.97 22.08
CA ALA A 106 22.62 11.40 22.79
C ALA A 106 22.69 10.84 24.23
N SER A 107 22.92 9.54 24.35
CA SER A 107 22.84 8.71 25.57
C SER A 107 23.75 9.04 26.78
N ALA A 108 24.26 10.27 26.98
CA ALA A 108 25.23 10.55 28.07
C ALA A 108 24.90 11.70 29.04
N SER A 109 23.99 12.63 28.72
CA SER A 109 23.65 13.77 29.61
C SER A 109 22.16 14.01 29.85
N ALA A 110 21.30 13.11 29.36
CA ALA A 110 19.88 13.38 29.08
C ALA A 110 18.90 13.39 30.29
N SER A 111 19.29 12.98 31.51
CA SER A 111 18.29 12.81 32.59
C SER A 111 17.72 14.14 33.12
N ALA A 112 18.54 15.20 33.15
CA ALA A 112 18.14 16.50 33.70
C ALA A 112 17.38 17.36 32.69
N SER A 113 17.78 17.33 31.42
CA SER A 113 17.10 18.01 30.32
C SER A 113 15.74 17.39 30.03
N GLN A 114 15.61 16.05 30.08
CA GLN A 114 14.32 15.37 29.88
C GLN A 114 13.26 15.77 30.93
N GLN A 115 13.66 15.87 32.20
CA GLN A 115 12.76 16.31 33.27
C GLN A 115 12.31 17.77 33.09
N GLN A 116 13.20 18.64 32.62
CA GLN A 116 12.85 20.03 32.31
C GLN A 116 11.91 20.13 31.11
N VAL A 117 12.11 19.32 30.06
CA VAL A 117 11.24 19.26 28.89
C VAL A 117 9.84 18.74 29.27
N ASP A 118 9.75 17.72 30.11
CA ASP A 118 8.45 17.21 30.58
C ASP A 118 7.73 18.22 31.50
N GLN A 119 8.45 18.97 32.33
CA GLN A 119 7.88 20.09 33.10
C GLN A 119 7.36 21.22 32.19
N LEU A 120 8.11 21.59 31.15
CA LEU A 120 7.71 22.60 30.17
C LEU A 120 6.47 22.16 29.38
N LEU A 121 6.39 20.90 28.97
CA LEU A 121 5.20 20.33 28.33
C LEU A 121 3.97 20.39 29.25
N THR A 122 4.16 20.14 30.54
CA THR A 122 3.07 20.23 31.53
C THR A 122 2.55 21.66 31.65
N ILE A 123 3.43 22.65 31.78
CA ILE A 123 3.07 24.08 31.84
C ILE A 123 2.39 24.53 30.54
N LEU A 124 2.88 24.06 29.39
CA LEU A 124 2.31 24.38 28.09
C LEU A 124 0.90 23.81 27.92
N SER A 125 0.65 22.59 28.43
CA SER A 125 -0.68 21.99 28.45
C SER A 125 -1.65 22.76 29.34
N GLU A 126 -1.18 23.32 30.45
CA GLU A 126 -1.96 24.16 31.35
C GLU A 126 -2.35 25.49 30.65
N LEU A 127 -1.39 26.16 29.99
CA LEU A 127 -1.65 27.38 29.20
C LEU A 127 -2.64 27.16 28.04
N LYS A 128 -2.55 26.00 27.37
CA LYS A 128 -3.48 25.65 26.27
C LYS A 128 -4.90 25.38 26.79
N SER A 129 -5.04 24.89 28.02
CA SER A 129 -6.34 24.65 28.64
C SER A 129 -7.03 25.95 29.08
N GLU A 130 -6.27 26.94 29.56
CA GLU A 130 -6.82 28.21 30.04
C GLU A 130 -7.46 29.02 28.90
N ASN A 131 -6.80 29.08 27.73
CA ASN A 131 -7.29 29.80 26.54
C ASN A 131 -8.60 29.24 25.95
N ASN A 132 -8.90 27.95 26.16
CA ASN A 132 -10.13 27.31 25.64
C ASN A 132 -11.37 27.55 26.52
N THR A 133 -11.20 28.05 27.75
CA THR A 133 -12.34 28.25 28.67
C THR A 133 -13.08 29.57 28.45
N THR A 134 -12.44 30.56 27.82
CA THR A 134 -13.00 31.91 27.64
C THR A 134 -13.93 32.07 26.43
N THR A 135 -13.92 31.15 25.46
CA THR A 135 -14.70 31.28 24.21
C THR A 135 -16.11 30.68 24.27
N ASN A 136 -16.48 29.98 25.35
CA ASN A 136 -17.75 29.25 25.45
C ASN A 136 -18.91 30.02 26.12
N LYS A 137 -18.81 31.34 26.30
CA LYS A 137 -19.83 32.13 27.04
C LYS A 137 -20.87 32.87 26.19
N LEU A 138 -20.89 32.69 24.87
CA LEU A 138 -21.80 33.41 23.99
C LEU A 138 -22.50 32.51 22.97
N LEU A 139 -23.29 31.53 23.43
CA LEU A 139 -24.41 30.97 22.63
C LEU A 139 -25.51 30.48 23.59
N ARG A 140 -26.37 31.42 23.99
CA ARG A 140 -27.65 31.15 24.64
C ARG A 140 -28.75 31.61 23.70
N SER A 141 -29.18 30.72 22.81
CA SER A 141 -30.44 30.86 22.09
C SER A 141 -30.93 29.48 21.67
N ASP A 142 -32.12 29.18 22.15
CA ASP A 142 -32.89 27.97 21.98
C ASP A 142 -33.05 27.62 20.49
N GLN A 143 -32.37 26.58 20.04
CA GLN A 143 -32.76 25.83 18.84
C GLN A 143 -32.24 24.38 18.94
N LEU A 144 -33.19 23.49 18.75
CA LEU A 144 -33.16 22.04 18.89
C LEU A 144 -31.87 21.40 18.34
N LYS A 145 -31.09 20.77 19.21
CA LYS A 145 -29.90 19.98 18.86
C LYS A 145 -30.29 18.67 18.19
N ILE A 146 -30.52 18.72 16.87
CA ILE A 146 -30.56 17.51 16.03
C ILE A 146 -29.15 16.90 15.93
N ASP A 147 -28.10 17.71 16.08
CA ASP A 147 -26.70 17.26 16.02
C ASP A 147 -26.29 16.33 17.18
N SER A 148 -26.99 16.38 18.33
CA SER A 148 -26.72 15.43 19.42
C SER A 148 -27.22 14.00 19.15
N LEU A 149 -28.13 13.81 18.19
CA LEU A 149 -28.59 12.49 17.76
C LEU A 149 -27.62 11.85 16.76
N PHE A 150 -26.97 12.64 15.90
CA PHE A 150 -25.94 12.13 14.99
C PHE A 150 -24.58 11.96 15.67
N LYS A 151 -24.26 12.74 16.70
CA LYS A 151 -23.02 12.60 17.48
C LYS A 151 -22.96 11.30 18.32
N HIS A 152 -24.11 10.71 18.66
CA HIS A 152 -24.14 9.42 19.37
C HIS A 152 -23.85 8.22 18.46
N ILE A 153 -23.87 8.40 17.13
CA ILE A 153 -23.57 7.32 16.18
C ILE A 153 -22.06 7.24 15.90
N GLU A 154 -21.32 8.35 16.03
CA GLU A 154 -19.88 8.37 15.79
C GLU A 154 -19.01 7.95 17.00
N SER A 155 -19.58 7.87 18.22
CA SER A 155 -18.79 7.54 19.42
C SER A 155 -18.55 6.05 19.67
N ASP A 156 -19.16 5.16 18.89
CA ASP A 156 -18.93 3.70 18.96
C ASP A 156 -17.94 3.23 17.87
N THR A 157 -17.03 4.10 17.42
CA THR A 157 -15.78 3.63 16.84
C THR A 157 -14.90 3.13 17.99
N PRO A 158 -14.63 1.81 18.09
CA PRO A 158 -13.92 1.29 19.23
C PRO A 158 -12.51 1.89 19.22
N ALA A 159 -12.11 2.54 20.30
CA ALA A 159 -10.75 3.08 20.48
C ALA A 159 -9.64 2.06 20.12
N VAL A 160 -9.96 0.77 20.11
CA VAL A 160 -9.13 -0.35 19.60
C VAL A 160 -8.66 -0.14 18.15
N ALA A 161 -9.49 0.40 17.25
CA ALA A 161 -9.08 0.66 15.87
C ALA A 161 -7.98 1.73 15.80
N SER A 162 -8.12 2.82 16.57
CA SER A 162 -7.09 3.87 16.67
C SER A 162 -5.79 3.35 17.29
N GLN A 163 -5.86 2.46 18.29
CA GLN A 163 -4.67 1.85 18.88
C GLN A 163 -3.93 0.94 17.90
N ASN A 164 -4.65 0.17 17.08
CA ASN A 164 -4.04 -0.67 16.06
C ASN A 164 -3.43 0.15 14.92
N PHE A 165 -4.08 1.24 14.51
CA PHE A 165 -3.52 2.17 13.53
C PHE A 165 -2.26 2.85 14.06
N ASN A 166 -2.25 3.31 15.31
CA ASN A 166 -1.06 3.90 15.92
C ASN A 166 0.10 2.87 16.03
N ARG A 167 -0.21 1.61 16.34
CA ARG A 167 0.77 0.52 16.31
C ARG A 167 1.26 0.23 14.89
N LEU A 168 0.38 0.28 13.89
CA LEU A 168 0.76 0.11 12.49
C LEU A 168 1.67 1.25 12.05
N ILE A 169 1.37 2.49 12.41
CA ILE A 169 2.21 3.65 12.13
C ILE A 169 3.57 3.54 12.83
N ASP A 170 3.61 3.06 14.08
CA ASP A 170 4.89 2.79 14.78
C ASP A 170 5.70 1.68 14.08
N LEU A 171 5.05 0.60 13.65
CA LEU A 171 5.69 -0.47 12.87
C LEU A 171 6.16 0.01 11.50
N GLU A 172 5.37 0.84 10.81
CA GLU A 172 5.70 1.45 9.53
C GLU A 172 6.91 2.37 9.69
N ASN A 173 6.95 3.18 10.76
CA ASN A 173 8.08 4.06 11.03
C ASN A 173 9.34 3.26 11.37
N ARG A 174 9.22 2.21 12.20
CA ARG A 174 10.33 1.27 12.43
C ARG A 174 10.78 0.57 11.16
N LEU A 175 9.85 0.19 10.30
CA LEU A 175 10.15 -0.44 9.01
C LEU A 175 10.88 0.55 8.10
N SER A 176 10.42 1.80 8.03
CA SER A 176 11.08 2.87 7.26
C SER A 176 12.50 3.15 7.78
N VAL A 177 12.72 3.17 9.09
CA VAL A 177 14.06 3.28 9.68
C VAL A 177 14.93 2.08 9.29
N LEU A 178 14.38 0.86 9.35
CA LEU A 178 15.09 -0.35 8.91
C LEU A 178 15.38 -0.34 7.40
N GLU A 179 14.43 0.09 6.59
CA GLU A 179 14.57 0.20 5.14
C GLU A 179 15.60 1.26 4.78
N SER A 180 15.64 2.40 5.46
CA SER A 180 16.69 3.41 5.23
C SER A 180 18.08 2.94 5.69
N ALA A 181 18.16 2.13 6.74
CA ALA A 181 19.42 1.57 7.22
C ALA A 181 19.93 0.41 6.35
N VAL A 182 19.03 -0.36 5.75
CA VAL A 182 19.32 -1.53 4.90
C VAL A 182 19.41 -1.15 3.42
N GLY A 183 18.65 -0.14 3.00
CA GLY A 183 18.40 0.28 1.63
C GLY A 183 18.72 1.76 1.45
N GLY A 184 19.71 2.03 0.59
CA GLY A 184 20.13 3.38 0.22
C GLY A 184 20.99 3.42 -1.04
N THR A 185 21.02 2.34 -1.81
CA THR A 185 21.75 2.29 -3.07
C THR A 185 20.80 1.72 -4.11
N GLU A 186 20.21 2.61 -4.90
CA GLU A 186 19.54 2.25 -6.16
C GLU A 186 20.49 1.43 -7.07
N ASP A 187 21.80 1.50 -6.82
CA ASP A 187 22.86 0.72 -7.48
C ASP A 187 23.04 -0.73 -6.98
N ILE A 188 22.22 -1.23 -6.05
CA ILE A 188 22.23 -2.67 -5.73
C ILE A 188 21.40 -3.43 -6.79
N THR A 189 21.99 -3.52 -7.98
CA THR A 189 21.73 -4.62 -8.94
C THR A 189 22.27 -5.95 -8.41
N THR A 190 22.97 -5.94 -7.27
CA THR A 190 23.45 -7.16 -6.64
C THR A 190 22.31 -7.89 -5.95
N THR A 191 21.70 -8.84 -6.66
CA THR A 191 20.74 -9.85 -6.16
C THR A 191 21.26 -10.71 -4.99
N THR A 192 22.46 -10.43 -4.48
CA THR A 192 23.09 -11.09 -3.36
C THR A 192 22.56 -10.59 -2.02
N SER A 193 22.17 -11.54 -1.18
CA SER A 193 21.80 -11.31 0.22
C SER A 193 22.87 -10.48 0.95
N ILE A 194 22.45 -9.48 1.72
CA ILE A 194 23.32 -8.66 2.58
C ILE A 194 24.12 -9.53 3.56
N GLN A 195 23.58 -10.69 3.98
CA GLN A 195 24.35 -11.63 4.79
C GLN A 195 25.54 -12.22 4.03
N LEU A 196 25.41 -12.43 2.73
CA LEU A 196 26.51 -12.93 1.90
C LEU A 196 27.61 -11.88 1.81
N THR A 197 27.26 -10.61 1.57
CA THR A 197 28.24 -9.51 1.50
C THR A 197 28.90 -9.25 2.85
N ILE A 198 28.16 -9.30 3.96
CA ILE A 198 28.72 -9.19 5.32
C ILE A 198 29.64 -10.37 5.63
N ASN A 199 29.24 -11.60 5.30
CA ASN A 199 30.11 -12.77 5.52
C ASN A 199 31.37 -12.70 4.67
N ASP A 200 31.26 -12.22 3.43
CA ASP A 200 32.41 -12.08 2.54
C ASP A 200 33.33 -10.94 3.00
N LEU A 201 32.77 -9.83 3.51
CA LEU A 201 33.52 -8.75 4.15
C LEU A 201 34.19 -9.23 5.44
N SER A 202 33.48 -9.99 6.28
CA SER A 202 34.01 -10.60 7.50
C SER A 202 35.15 -11.56 7.19
N ARG A 203 35.03 -12.36 6.13
CA ARG A 203 36.10 -13.22 5.63
C ARG A 203 37.29 -12.40 5.16
N LYS A 204 37.07 -11.34 4.36
CA LYS A 204 38.12 -10.42 3.90
C LYS A 204 38.81 -9.73 5.06
N ILE A 205 38.06 -9.28 6.07
CA ILE A 205 38.59 -8.68 7.31
C ILE A 205 39.41 -9.71 8.07
N SER A 206 38.91 -10.93 8.25
CA SER A 206 39.66 -12.00 8.93
C SER A 206 40.97 -12.34 8.21
N ILE A 207 41.00 -12.23 6.87
CA ILE A 207 42.21 -12.40 6.06
C ILE A 207 43.16 -11.21 6.25
N ILE A 208 42.65 -9.97 6.34
CA ILE A 208 43.46 -8.76 6.56
C ILE A 208 44.02 -8.72 8.00
N GLU A 209 43.23 -9.14 8.98
CA GLU A 209 43.60 -9.15 10.40
C GLU A 209 44.65 -10.21 10.73
N ASN A 210 44.77 -11.26 9.90
CA ASN A 210 45.80 -12.29 10.00
C ASN A 210 46.81 -12.23 8.84
N PRO A 211 47.70 -11.22 8.80
CA PRO A 211 48.73 -11.11 7.75
C PRO A 211 49.77 -12.24 7.77
N GLU A 212 49.76 -13.08 8.83
CA GLU A 212 50.62 -14.26 8.99
C GLU A 212 50.35 -15.35 7.92
N TYR A 213 49.16 -15.36 7.32
CA TYR A 213 48.91 -16.15 6.11
C TYR A 213 49.50 -15.41 4.91
N ASN A 214 50.79 -15.61 4.67
CA ASN A 214 51.48 -15.15 3.45
C ASN A 214 50.66 -15.62 2.23
N PHE A 215 49.90 -14.71 1.63
CA PHE A 215 49.02 -14.99 0.48
C PHE A 215 49.80 -15.70 -0.63
N ASP A 216 51.08 -15.37 -0.79
CA ASP A 216 51.98 -16.01 -1.73
C ASP A 216 52.26 -17.49 -1.43
N LYS A 217 52.36 -17.89 -0.16
CA LYS A 217 52.54 -19.32 0.20
C LYS A 217 51.28 -20.13 -0.06
N ILE A 218 50.11 -19.60 0.32
CA ILE A 218 48.83 -20.27 0.03
C ILE A 218 48.59 -20.29 -1.46
N ARG A 219 48.89 -19.20 -2.19
CA ARG A 219 48.77 -19.14 -3.64
C ARG A 219 49.72 -20.12 -4.33
N GLN A 220 50.97 -20.24 -3.87
CA GLN A 220 51.88 -21.28 -4.37
C GLN A 220 51.38 -22.69 -4.09
N GLU A 221 50.80 -22.93 -2.92
CA GLU A 221 50.26 -24.25 -2.57
C GLU A 221 48.97 -24.56 -3.33
N VAL A 222 48.11 -23.57 -3.57
CA VAL A 222 46.92 -23.67 -4.42
C VAL A 222 47.32 -23.87 -5.87
N ASP A 223 48.30 -23.14 -6.40
CA ASP A 223 48.81 -23.34 -7.76
C ASP A 223 49.42 -24.73 -7.91
N LYS A 224 50.13 -25.22 -6.88
CA LYS A 224 50.64 -26.59 -6.83
C LYS A 224 49.51 -27.61 -6.81
N LEU A 225 48.49 -27.41 -5.96
CA LEU A 225 47.34 -28.32 -5.87
C LEU A 225 46.51 -28.30 -7.16
N THR A 226 46.40 -27.14 -7.81
CA THR A 226 45.73 -26.99 -9.10
C THR A 226 46.50 -27.76 -10.18
N LYS A 227 47.83 -27.72 -10.17
CA LYS A 227 48.67 -28.57 -11.03
C LYS A 227 48.51 -30.06 -10.72
N GLU A 228 48.50 -30.46 -9.45
CA GLU A 228 48.28 -31.86 -9.08
C GLU A 228 46.87 -32.33 -9.49
N LEU A 229 45.87 -31.46 -9.40
CA LEU A 229 44.51 -31.74 -9.85
C LEU A 229 44.43 -31.86 -11.37
N GLU A 230 45.09 -30.96 -12.11
CA GLU A 230 45.19 -31.02 -13.57
C GLU A 230 45.92 -32.29 -14.01
N GLU A 231 46.99 -32.69 -13.32
CA GLU A 231 47.69 -33.95 -13.55
C GLU A 231 46.78 -35.15 -13.28
N LEU A 232 45.98 -35.12 -12.21
CA LEU A 232 45.01 -36.17 -11.90
C LEU A 232 43.92 -36.23 -12.96
N ASP A 233 43.37 -35.11 -13.40
CA ASP A 233 42.33 -35.07 -14.42
C ASP A 233 42.86 -35.54 -15.79
N LEU A 234 44.10 -35.18 -16.14
CA LEU A 234 44.80 -35.73 -17.29
C LEU A 234 44.98 -37.25 -17.15
N LYS A 235 45.36 -37.72 -15.97
CA LYS A 235 45.54 -39.15 -15.70
C LYS A 235 44.23 -39.91 -15.72
N ARG A 236 43.13 -39.30 -15.27
CA ARG A 236 41.77 -39.85 -15.35
C ARG A 236 41.29 -39.89 -16.81
N LYS A 237 41.55 -38.84 -17.58
CA LYS A 237 41.21 -38.79 -19.01
C LYS A 237 41.99 -39.82 -19.83
N VAL A 238 43.27 -40.03 -19.51
CA VAL A 238 44.08 -41.11 -20.09
C VAL A 238 43.50 -42.48 -19.70
N LEU A 239 43.06 -42.65 -18.45
CA LEU A 239 42.45 -43.89 -18.00
C LEU A 239 41.08 -44.16 -18.67
N ASP A 240 40.26 -43.13 -18.90
CA ASP A 240 39.01 -43.27 -19.66
C ASP A 240 39.28 -43.58 -21.14
N ILE A 241 40.35 -43.03 -21.74
CA ILE A 241 40.75 -43.34 -23.12
C ILE A 241 41.25 -44.78 -23.26
N ASP A 242 41.99 -45.31 -22.28
CA ASP A 242 42.48 -46.70 -22.30
C ASP A 242 41.34 -47.73 -22.15
N ILE A 243 40.16 -47.34 -21.67
CA ILE A 243 38.97 -48.21 -21.61
C ILE A 243 38.26 -48.29 -22.98
N ASP A 244 38.35 -47.25 -23.81
CA ASP A 244 37.71 -47.25 -25.14
C ASP A 244 38.56 -47.90 -26.25
N ILE A 245 39.86 -48.11 -26.03
CA ILE A 245 40.77 -48.70 -27.03
C ILE A 245 40.72 -50.24 -27.07
N ASP A 246 40.21 -50.91 -26.02
CA ASP A 246 40.15 -52.38 -25.95
C ASP A 246 38.84 -53.00 -26.49
N ASN A 247 38.00 -52.20 -27.18
CA ASN A 247 36.72 -52.65 -27.77
C ASN A 247 36.78 -52.96 -29.29
N ASP A 248 37.97 -53.18 -29.86
CA ASP A 248 38.14 -53.58 -31.28
C ASP A 248 38.74 -54.99 -31.45
N HIS A 249 38.23 -55.97 -30.69
CA HIS A 249 38.51 -57.38 -30.96
C HIS A 249 37.26 -58.28 -30.87
N ASP A 250 36.77 -58.63 -32.06
CA ASP A 250 36.29 -59.96 -32.48
C ASP A 250 36.03 -60.99 -31.36
N HIS A 251 34.76 -61.27 -31.05
CA HIS A 251 34.20 -62.62 -31.22
C HIS A 251 32.71 -62.75 -30.88
N ASN A 252 32.02 -63.49 -31.74
CA ASN A 252 30.75 -64.17 -31.48
C ASN A 252 30.91 -65.14 -30.29
N ASP A 253 30.07 -65.04 -29.26
CA ASP A 253 29.24 -66.16 -28.79
C ASP A 253 28.25 -65.66 -27.73
N ASP A 254 27.10 -66.31 -27.72
CA ASP A 254 26.00 -66.15 -26.78
C ASP A 254 26.46 -66.46 -25.34
N THR A 255 25.68 -66.01 -24.35
CA THR A 255 25.78 -66.37 -22.92
C THR A 255 26.73 -65.57 -22.00
N SER A 256 26.38 -64.31 -21.67
CA SER A 256 26.38 -63.81 -20.26
C SER A 256 25.98 -62.32 -20.17
N LYS A 257 24.67 -62.09 -20.11
CA LYS A 257 24.07 -60.82 -19.70
C LYS A 257 24.21 -60.64 -18.17
N THR A 258 25.35 -60.20 -17.64
CA THR A 258 25.39 -59.82 -16.20
C THR A 258 26.52 -58.92 -15.67
N THR A 259 27.39 -58.31 -16.50
CA THR A 259 28.47 -57.46 -15.92
C THR A 259 28.66 -56.08 -16.57
N THR A 260 27.98 -55.77 -17.67
CA THR A 260 28.16 -54.48 -18.39
C THR A 260 26.99 -53.49 -18.22
N THR A 261 26.23 -53.58 -17.12
CA THR A 261 25.08 -52.70 -16.84
C THR A 261 25.26 -51.76 -15.65
N ILE A 262 26.39 -51.83 -14.94
CA ILE A 262 26.61 -51.01 -13.72
C ILE A 262 27.12 -49.60 -14.06
N THR A 263 27.80 -49.39 -15.19
CA THR A 263 28.37 -48.09 -15.57
C THR A 263 27.38 -47.19 -16.33
N THR A 264 26.52 -47.73 -17.20
CA THR A 264 25.52 -46.91 -17.92
C THR A 264 24.33 -46.48 -17.05
N THR A 265 23.97 -47.28 -16.03
CA THR A 265 22.93 -46.89 -15.06
C THR A 265 23.42 -45.94 -13.98
N THR A 266 24.73 -45.83 -13.76
CA THR A 266 25.30 -44.85 -12.82
C THR A 266 25.47 -43.49 -13.46
N ILE A 267 25.84 -43.42 -14.75
CA ILE A 267 25.92 -42.15 -15.50
C ILE A 267 24.52 -41.51 -15.61
N THR A 268 23.49 -42.26 -16.03
CA THR A 268 22.12 -41.72 -16.11
C THR A 268 21.51 -41.34 -14.77
N LYS A 269 21.93 -41.97 -13.66
CA LYS A 269 21.54 -41.54 -12.32
C LYS A 269 22.32 -40.31 -11.89
N GLN A 270 23.60 -40.22 -12.22
CA GLN A 270 24.43 -39.06 -11.91
C GLN A 270 23.94 -37.83 -12.68
N ASP A 271 23.67 -37.94 -13.98
CA ASP A 271 23.09 -36.86 -14.78
C ASP A 271 21.74 -36.40 -14.22
N LYS A 272 20.90 -37.35 -13.78
CA LYS A 272 19.59 -37.06 -13.18
C LYS A 272 19.70 -36.49 -11.76
N ILE A 273 20.76 -36.85 -11.04
CA ILE A 273 21.11 -36.29 -9.73
C ILE A 273 21.64 -34.87 -9.92
N ASP A 274 22.47 -34.64 -10.93
CA ASP A 274 23.04 -33.34 -11.27
C ASP A 274 21.93 -32.40 -11.76
N GLU A 275 20.97 -32.87 -12.57
CA GLU A 275 19.75 -32.15 -12.91
C GLU A 275 18.94 -31.79 -11.64
N LEU A 276 18.80 -32.72 -10.70
CA LEU A 276 18.14 -32.45 -9.41
C LEU A 276 18.89 -31.41 -8.58
N TYR A 277 20.23 -31.46 -8.55
CA TYR A 277 21.06 -30.46 -7.88
C TYR A 277 21.00 -29.11 -8.57
N GLU A 278 20.76 -29.05 -9.88
CA GLU A 278 20.55 -27.82 -10.62
C GLU A 278 19.18 -27.18 -10.30
N LYS A 279 18.14 -27.99 -10.10
CA LYS A 279 16.80 -27.50 -9.71
C LYS A 279 16.65 -27.23 -8.20
N LEU A 280 17.51 -27.81 -7.36
CA LEU A 280 17.43 -27.68 -5.90
C LEU A 280 17.50 -26.22 -5.39
N PRO A 281 18.39 -25.33 -5.90
CA PRO A 281 18.45 -23.94 -5.48
C PRO A 281 17.15 -23.20 -5.77
N GLN A 282 16.53 -23.47 -6.92
CA GLN A 282 15.25 -22.87 -7.30
C GLN A 282 14.14 -23.34 -6.36
N ILE A 283 14.07 -24.64 -6.07
CA ILE A 283 13.13 -25.21 -5.09
C ILE A 283 13.34 -24.62 -3.70
N ASN A 284 14.59 -24.42 -3.28
CA ASN A 284 14.88 -23.85 -1.96
C ASN A 284 14.43 -22.38 -1.89
N LYS A 285 14.66 -21.59 -2.95
CA LYS A 285 14.12 -20.23 -3.08
C LYS A 285 12.60 -20.22 -3.02
N TYR A 286 11.91 -21.11 -3.74
CA TYR A 286 10.45 -21.21 -3.67
C TYR A 286 9.95 -21.66 -2.30
N ASN A 287 10.64 -22.58 -1.63
CA ASN A 287 10.26 -23.07 -0.31
C ASN A 287 10.39 -21.97 0.77
N GLN A 288 11.38 -21.08 0.65
CA GLN A 288 11.49 -19.91 1.52
C GLN A 288 10.31 -18.93 1.35
N VAL A 289 9.83 -18.76 0.13
CA VAL A 289 8.75 -17.79 -0.20
C VAL A 289 7.34 -18.39 -0.06
N ALA A 290 7.20 -19.71 -0.17
CA ALA A 290 5.93 -20.43 -0.05
C ALA A 290 5.12 -20.14 1.22
N PRO A 291 5.69 -20.12 2.44
CA PRO A 291 4.93 -19.76 3.64
C PRO A 291 4.44 -18.31 3.58
N MET A 292 5.24 -17.37 3.04
CA MET A 292 4.82 -15.98 2.87
C MET A 292 3.64 -15.87 1.90
N LEU A 293 3.69 -16.58 0.77
CA LEU A 293 2.59 -16.66 -0.19
C LEU A 293 1.35 -17.31 0.42
N LEU A 294 1.48 -18.37 1.23
CA LEU A 294 0.36 -18.98 1.94
C LEU A 294 -0.29 -17.99 2.91
N THR A 295 0.52 -17.20 3.62
CA THR A 295 0.02 -16.19 4.56
C THR A 295 -0.73 -15.09 3.80
N ARG A 296 -0.18 -14.63 2.66
CA ARG A 296 -0.84 -13.66 1.77
C ARG A 296 -2.11 -14.23 1.13
N LEU A 297 -2.13 -15.51 0.78
CA LEU A 297 -3.32 -16.18 0.27
C LEU A 297 -4.40 -16.30 1.35
N LYS A 298 -4.01 -16.50 2.61
CA LYS A 298 -4.92 -16.53 3.75
C LYS A 298 -5.52 -15.15 4.04
N THR A 299 -4.73 -14.08 3.99
CA THR A 299 -5.25 -12.72 4.12
C THR A 299 -6.13 -12.35 2.92
N LEU A 300 -5.72 -12.71 1.71
CA LEU A 300 -6.55 -12.51 0.52
C LEU A 300 -7.84 -13.31 0.57
N ASN A 301 -7.83 -14.55 1.08
CA ASN A 301 -9.04 -15.34 1.29
C ASN A 301 -9.98 -14.67 2.31
N SER A 302 -9.43 -14.05 3.36
CA SER A 302 -10.24 -13.24 4.29
C SER A 302 -10.92 -12.07 3.56
N ILE A 303 -10.15 -11.33 2.74
CA ILE A 303 -10.67 -10.23 1.93
C ILE A 303 -11.72 -10.74 0.91
N HIS A 304 -11.49 -11.89 0.28
CA HIS A 304 -12.44 -12.49 -0.65
C HIS A 304 -13.73 -12.94 0.04
N GLN A 305 -13.66 -13.44 1.29
CA GLN A 305 -14.85 -13.76 2.06
C GLN A 305 -15.62 -12.49 2.45
N GLU A 306 -14.92 -11.43 2.85
CA GLU A 306 -15.54 -10.13 3.11
C GLU A 306 -16.17 -9.54 1.84
N MET A 307 -15.50 -9.66 0.70
CA MET A 307 -16.03 -9.23 -0.59
C MET A 307 -17.27 -10.04 -1.00
N LYS A 308 -17.29 -11.36 -0.72
CA LYS A 308 -18.49 -12.17 -0.91
C LYS A 308 -19.64 -11.67 -0.03
N ASN A 309 -19.39 -11.42 1.26
CA ASN A 309 -20.41 -10.90 2.17
C ASN A 309 -20.91 -9.51 1.73
N ASN A 310 -20.04 -8.67 1.17
CA ASN A 310 -20.41 -7.37 0.60
C ASN A 310 -21.28 -7.54 -0.67
N ILE A 311 -20.95 -8.49 -1.55
CA ILE A 311 -21.80 -8.82 -2.70
C ILE A 311 -23.18 -9.32 -2.21
N ASP A 312 -23.23 -10.19 -1.19
CA ASP A 312 -24.48 -10.66 -0.62
C ASP A 312 -25.29 -9.53 0.05
N LEU A 313 -24.62 -8.58 0.71
CA LEU A 313 -25.24 -7.36 1.25
C LEU A 313 -25.79 -6.47 0.12
N SER A 314 -25.03 -6.28 -0.96
CA SER A 314 -25.47 -5.51 -2.13
C SER A 314 -26.71 -6.15 -2.76
N ASN A 315 -26.72 -7.47 -2.92
CA ASN A 315 -27.90 -8.19 -3.40
C ASN A 315 -29.10 -8.02 -2.45
N GLY A 316 -28.86 -8.02 -1.13
CA GLY A 316 -29.89 -7.74 -0.13
C GLY A 316 -30.43 -6.31 -0.20
N ILE A 317 -29.57 -5.32 -0.44
CA ILE A 317 -29.95 -3.91 -0.65
C ILE A 317 -30.77 -3.79 -1.94
N ASP A 318 -30.35 -4.42 -3.03
CA ASP A 318 -31.09 -4.40 -4.29
C ASP A 318 -32.48 -5.02 -4.12
N GLN A 319 -32.60 -6.07 -3.32
CA GLN A 319 -33.89 -6.68 -3.00
C GLN A 319 -34.78 -5.75 -2.17
N ILE A 320 -34.23 -5.11 -1.12
CA ILE A 320 -34.96 -4.12 -0.30
C ILE A 320 -35.37 -2.91 -1.15
N LEU A 321 -34.50 -2.45 -2.06
CA LEU A 321 -34.80 -1.33 -2.96
C LEU A 321 -35.97 -1.69 -3.89
N ASN A 322 -36.00 -2.92 -4.39
CA ASN A 322 -37.10 -3.40 -5.22
C ASN A 322 -38.42 -3.50 -4.42
N ASP A 323 -38.35 -3.97 -3.17
CA ASP A 323 -39.50 -4.01 -2.26
C ASP A 323 -40.02 -2.60 -1.93
N VAL A 324 -39.13 -1.65 -1.64
CA VAL A 324 -39.48 -0.23 -1.41
C VAL A 324 -40.09 0.39 -2.66
N GLN A 325 -39.58 0.07 -3.85
CA GLN A 325 -40.15 0.53 -5.11
C GLN A 325 -41.57 -0.02 -5.32
N LEU A 326 -41.81 -1.29 -4.99
CA LEU A 326 -43.14 -1.90 -5.05
C LEU A 326 -44.09 -1.25 -4.03
N ASP A 327 -43.62 -0.99 -2.81
CA ASP A 327 -44.39 -0.29 -1.80
C ASP A 327 -44.71 1.14 -2.23
N LEU A 328 -43.76 1.89 -2.78
CA LEU A 328 -44.02 3.24 -3.28
C LEU A 328 -45.14 3.25 -4.34
N LYS A 329 -45.15 2.24 -5.21
CA LYS A 329 -46.22 2.06 -6.20
C LYS A 329 -47.57 1.72 -5.53
N ASN A 330 -47.58 0.91 -4.49
CA ASN A 330 -48.78 0.60 -3.72
C ASN A 330 -49.30 1.86 -2.98
N TRP A 331 -48.40 2.67 -2.44
CA TRP A 331 -48.73 3.95 -1.81
C TRP A 331 -49.31 4.94 -2.83
N ASP A 332 -48.72 5.04 -4.01
CA ASP A 332 -49.24 5.88 -5.10
C ASP A 332 -50.66 5.45 -5.50
N GLN A 333 -50.89 4.14 -5.70
CA GLN A 333 -52.23 3.63 -5.95
C GLN A 333 -53.22 3.89 -4.81
N THR A 334 -52.75 3.85 -3.56
CA THR A 334 -53.59 4.10 -2.38
C THR A 334 -53.94 5.59 -2.27
N ILE A 335 -53.00 6.48 -2.61
CA ILE A 335 -53.22 7.93 -2.69
C ILE A 335 -54.19 8.26 -3.82
N ILE A 336 -54.05 7.65 -5.00
CA ILE A 336 -54.99 7.84 -6.12
C ILE A 336 -56.40 7.40 -5.69
N LYS A 337 -56.55 6.20 -5.09
CA LYS A 337 -57.85 5.73 -4.58
C LYS A 337 -58.42 6.63 -3.49
N LEU A 338 -57.58 7.18 -2.63
CA LEU A 338 -58.01 8.12 -1.60
C LEU A 338 -58.50 9.43 -2.22
N ASN A 339 -57.77 9.95 -3.21
CA ASN A 339 -58.14 11.15 -3.95
C ASN A 339 -59.46 10.96 -4.70
N ASP A 340 -59.66 9.82 -5.36
CA ASP A 340 -60.91 9.48 -6.04
C ASP A 340 -62.08 9.43 -5.03
N ARG A 341 -61.87 8.80 -3.88
CA ARG A 341 -62.88 8.79 -2.80
C ARG A 341 -63.17 10.19 -2.27
N ILE A 342 -62.16 11.05 -2.13
CA ILE A 342 -62.35 12.44 -1.69
C ILE A 342 -63.18 13.21 -2.72
N ASN A 343 -62.90 13.05 -4.01
CA ASN A 343 -63.69 13.66 -5.08
C ASN A 343 -65.14 13.14 -5.07
N ASP A 344 -65.35 11.83 -4.89
CA ASP A 344 -66.69 11.26 -4.73
C ASP A 344 -67.42 11.84 -3.51
N TYR A 345 -66.72 12.04 -2.39
CA TYR A 345 -67.28 12.68 -1.20
C TYR A 345 -67.60 14.16 -1.43
N GLU A 346 -66.75 14.89 -2.15
CA GLU A 346 -66.97 16.29 -2.52
C GLU A 346 -68.20 16.42 -3.43
N ASP A 347 -68.33 15.56 -4.44
CA ASP A 347 -69.50 15.52 -5.33
C ASP A 347 -70.79 15.18 -4.58
N ASN A 348 -70.74 14.20 -3.68
CA ASN A 348 -71.88 13.84 -2.85
C ASN A 348 -72.23 14.94 -1.85
N PHE A 349 -71.22 15.62 -1.29
CA PHE A 349 -71.42 16.75 -0.41
C PHE A 349 -72.01 17.95 -1.17
N ALA A 350 -71.55 18.24 -2.38
CA ALA A 350 -72.11 19.28 -3.24
C ALA A 350 -73.59 19.00 -3.55
N LYS A 351 -73.93 17.76 -3.95
CA LYS A 351 -75.33 17.35 -4.18
C LYS A 351 -76.18 17.44 -2.90
N ASN A 352 -75.65 17.02 -1.76
CA ASN A 352 -76.37 17.13 -0.50
C ASN A 352 -76.54 18.59 -0.08
N SER A 353 -75.50 19.42 -0.27
CA SER A 353 -75.54 20.85 -0.02
C SER A 353 -76.61 21.53 -0.87
N THR A 354 -76.72 21.20 -2.16
CA THR A 354 -77.79 21.75 -3.02
C THR A 354 -79.17 21.32 -2.55
N ILE A 355 -79.36 20.06 -2.13
CA ILE A 355 -80.64 19.57 -1.59
C ILE A 355 -80.98 20.29 -0.27
N VAL A 356 -80.00 20.51 0.59
CA VAL A 356 -80.19 21.26 1.85
C VAL A 356 -80.50 22.73 1.57
N GLN A 357 -79.82 23.36 0.61
CA GLN A 357 -80.12 24.74 0.19
C GLN A 357 -81.52 24.87 -0.41
N GLU A 358 -81.95 23.93 -1.24
CA GLU A 358 -83.31 23.86 -1.78
C GLU A 358 -84.33 23.73 -0.64
N ARG A 359 -84.11 22.78 0.28
CA ARG A 359 -84.98 22.61 1.46
C ARG A 359 -85.01 23.84 2.37
N ILE A 360 -83.89 24.53 2.56
CA ILE A 360 -83.83 25.78 3.31
C ILE A 360 -84.62 26.86 2.58
N SER A 361 -84.49 26.96 1.25
CA SER A 361 -85.24 27.92 0.44
C SER A 361 -86.75 27.67 0.52
N ASP A 362 -87.18 26.41 0.42
CA ASP A 362 -88.58 26.01 0.60
C ASP A 362 -89.08 26.35 2.01
N LEU A 363 -88.24 26.14 3.03
CA LEU A 363 -88.58 26.47 4.41
C LEU A 363 -88.70 28.00 4.58
N ILE A 364 -87.81 28.80 3.98
CA ILE A 364 -87.88 30.26 3.99
C ILE A 364 -89.18 30.72 3.31
N LEU A 365 -89.51 30.20 2.12
CA LEU A 365 -90.77 30.53 1.44
C LEU A 365 -92.00 30.15 2.27
N LYS A 366 -91.93 29.03 3.00
CA LYS A 366 -93.01 28.61 3.90
C LYS A 366 -93.10 29.49 5.15
N VAL A 367 -91.98 29.95 5.69
CA VAL A 367 -91.94 30.88 6.82
C VAL A 367 -92.43 32.26 6.39
N ASP A 368 -92.01 32.75 5.23
CA ASP A 368 -92.47 34.02 4.68
C ASP A 368 -93.98 34.00 4.42
N SER A 369 -94.51 32.92 3.82
CA SER A 369 -95.96 32.80 3.63
C SER A 369 -96.75 32.75 4.94
N LEU A 370 -96.16 32.20 6.01
CA LEU A 370 -96.75 32.20 7.35
C LEU A 370 -96.59 33.53 8.10
N SER A 371 -95.65 34.40 7.68
CA SER A 371 -95.42 35.71 8.30
C SER A 371 -96.25 36.84 7.66
N THR A 372 -96.92 36.57 6.53
CA THR A 372 -97.81 37.53 5.84
C THR A 372 -99.31 37.34 6.11
N ASP A 373 -99.68 36.33 6.91
CA ASP A 373 -100.99 36.23 7.58
C ASP A 373 -100.84 36.68 9.05
#